data_AF-A0A6V7U4J9-F1
#
_entry.id   AF-A0A6V7U4J9-F1
#
_cell.length_a   1.000
_cell.length_b   1.000
_cell.length_c   1.000
_cell.angle_alpha   90.00
_cell.angle_beta   90.00
_cell.angle_gamma   90.00
#
_symmetry.space_group_name_H-M   'P 1'
#
loop_
_entity.id
_entity.type
_entity.pdbx_description
1 polymer ?
#
loop_
_entity_poly.entity_id
_entity_poly.type
_entity_poly.pdbx_seq_one_letter_code
_entity_poly.pdbx_strand_id
1 'polypeptide(L)'
;MYLLNILLILFPILTILGADWGYEKHNGPNNWGGLCKNGKKQSPVDIVTKDLQKSCFTKLWVINYNMRGNVVVENNGHGGNHKGVCRLVFRFFGQTTKILYISN
;
A
#
# COMPACT_ATOMS: atom_id res chain seq x y z
N MET A 1 -29.08 -0.44 40.11
CA MET A 1 -29.22 0.29 38.82
C MET A 1 -27.97 1.07 38.39
N TYR A 2 -26.89 1.12 39.19
CA TYR A 2 -25.64 1.80 38.79
C TYR A 2 -24.61 0.88 38.10
N LEU A 3 -24.63 -0.43 38.40
CA LEU A 3 -23.70 -1.42 37.83
C LEU A 3 -23.84 -1.60 36.31
N LEU A 4 -25.06 -1.51 35.77
CA LEU A 4 -25.31 -1.61 34.32
C LEU A 4 -24.78 -0.39 33.55
N ASN A 5 -24.81 0.80 34.17
CA ASN A 5 -24.32 2.04 33.57
C ASN A 5 -22.79 2.12 33.56
N ILE A 6 -22.10 1.53 34.54
CA ILE A 6 -20.63 1.48 34.57
C ILE A 6 -20.08 0.57 33.46
N LEU A 7 -20.78 -0.53 33.15
CA LEU A 7 -20.39 -1.47 32.11
C LEU A 7 -20.48 -0.86 30.69
N LEU A 8 -21.42 0.05 30.47
CA LEU A 8 -21.61 0.74 29.18
C LEU A 8 -20.58 1.85 28.92
N ILE A 9 -19.95 2.42 29.97
CA ILE A 9 -18.96 3.51 29.85
C ILE A 9 -17.53 2.96 29.61
N LEU A 10 -17.27 1.70 29.96
CA LEU A 10 -15.96 1.04 29.76
C LEU A 10 -15.80 0.36 28.39
N PHE A 11 -16.89 0.15 27.64
CA PHE A 11 -16.85 -0.54 26.34
C PHE A 11 -16.22 0.26 25.17
N PRO A 12 -16.27 1.61 25.10
CA PRO A 12 -15.74 2.32 23.92
C PRO A 12 -14.23 2.58 23.98
N ILE A 13 -13.52 2.21 25.06
CA ILE A 13 -12.07 2.50 25.19
C ILE A 13 -11.21 1.43 24.49
N LEU A 14 -11.75 0.27 24.13
CA LEU A 14 -10.94 -0.87 23.67
C LEU A 14 -10.61 -0.89 22.16
N THR A 15 -10.99 0.10 21.36
CA THR A 15 -10.90 -0.06 19.89
C THR A 15 -10.17 1.06 19.17
N ILE A 16 -8.93 1.41 19.56
CA ILE A 16 -7.99 2.08 18.64
C ILE A 16 -6.54 1.64 18.92
N LEU A 17 -6.23 0.35 18.74
CA LEU A 17 -4.85 -0.06 18.49
C LEU A 17 -4.75 -0.37 17.00
N GLY A 18 -4.21 0.57 16.23
CA GLY A 18 -3.68 0.24 14.91
C GLY A 18 -2.66 -0.88 15.11
N ALA A 19 -2.81 -1.99 14.39
CA ALA A 19 -1.89 -3.11 14.51
C ALA A 19 -0.48 -2.62 14.13
N ASP A 20 0.43 -2.62 15.11
CA ASP A 20 1.85 -2.37 14.87
C ASP A 20 2.37 -3.47 13.93
N TRP A 21 3.17 -3.08 12.94
CA TRP A 21 3.68 -3.98 11.92
C TRP A 21 5.14 -3.64 11.62
N GLY A 22 5.94 -4.65 11.34
CA GLY A 22 7.34 -4.50 11.00
C GLY A 22 7.80 -5.62 10.09
N TYR A 23 9.11 -5.82 10.05
CA TYR A 23 9.75 -6.89 9.28
C TYR A 23 10.53 -7.88 10.15
N GLU A 24 10.53 -7.68 11.46
CA GLU A 24 11.20 -8.56 12.41
C GLU A 24 10.42 -9.84 12.63
N LYS A 25 11.05 -10.87 13.20
CA LYS A 25 10.39 -12.17 13.43
C LYS A 25 9.07 -12.07 14.21
N HIS A 26 8.96 -11.13 15.14
CA HIS A 26 7.82 -11.01 16.06
C HIS A 26 6.68 -10.12 15.52
N ASN A 27 6.93 -9.21 14.59
CA ASN A 27 5.92 -8.32 13.99
C ASN A 27 5.94 -8.33 12.44
N GLY A 28 6.62 -9.30 11.85
CA GLY A 28 6.91 -9.43 10.43
C GLY A 28 5.76 -9.99 9.59
N PRO A 29 5.98 -10.16 8.26
CA PRO A 29 4.98 -10.62 7.30
C PRO A 29 4.22 -11.89 7.69
N ASN A 30 4.89 -12.82 8.38
CA ASN A 30 4.28 -14.05 8.87
C ASN A 30 3.19 -13.81 9.93
N ASN A 31 3.22 -12.66 10.60
CA ASN A 31 2.31 -12.27 11.68
C ASN A 31 1.33 -11.16 11.25
N TRP A 32 1.48 -10.59 10.04
CA TRP A 32 0.57 -9.57 9.55
C TRP A 32 -0.85 -10.13 9.42
N GLY A 33 -1.83 -9.37 9.87
CA GLY A 33 -3.25 -9.75 9.85
C GLY A 33 -3.98 -9.39 8.55
N GLY A 34 -5.30 -9.59 8.54
CA GLY A 34 -6.19 -9.08 7.50
C GLY A 34 -5.90 -9.60 6.09
N LEU A 35 -5.88 -8.70 5.11
CA LEU A 35 -5.65 -9.04 3.70
C LEU A 35 -4.23 -9.57 3.44
N CYS A 36 -3.24 -9.17 4.24
CA CYS A 36 -1.88 -9.68 4.13
C CYS A 36 -1.82 -11.19 4.40
N LYS A 37 -2.68 -11.69 5.30
CA LYS A 37 -2.78 -13.11 5.63
C LYS A 37 -3.70 -13.89 4.70
N ASN A 38 -4.87 -13.33 4.42
CA ASN A 38 -5.99 -14.08 3.80
C ASN A 38 -6.27 -13.67 2.34
N GLY A 39 -5.63 -12.61 1.85
CA GLY A 39 -5.83 -12.12 0.50
C GLY A 39 -5.21 -13.07 -0.54
N LYS A 40 -5.93 -13.31 -1.64
CA LYS A 40 -5.45 -14.18 -2.74
C LYS A 40 -4.67 -13.46 -3.84
N LYS A 41 -4.58 -12.13 -3.74
CA LYS A 41 -3.95 -11.25 -4.74
C LYS A 41 -2.90 -10.35 -4.09
N GLN A 42 -1.98 -10.96 -3.33
CA GLN A 42 -0.90 -10.25 -2.65
C GLN A 42 0.30 -10.04 -3.60
N SER A 43 1.14 -9.08 -3.25
CA SER A 43 2.43 -8.82 -3.88
C SER A 43 3.52 -8.85 -2.80
N PRO A 44 4.79 -9.14 -3.14
CA PRO A 44 5.33 -9.42 -4.47
C PRO A 44 4.95 -10.82 -4.99
N VAL A 45 5.11 -11.02 -6.30
CA VAL A 45 5.00 -12.33 -6.97
C VAL A 45 6.22 -12.55 -7.86
N ASP A 46 6.59 -13.81 -8.08
CA ASP A 46 7.59 -14.14 -9.09
C ASP A 46 6.99 -14.00 -10.49
N ILE A 47 7.71 -13.32 -11.38
CA ILE A 47 7.27 -13.05 -12.76
C ILE A 47 8.03 -13.97 -13.70
N VAL A 48 7.42 -15.11 -14.02
CA VAL A 48 7.99 -16.10 -14.92
C VAL A 48 7.69 -15.70 -16.37
N THR A 49 8.70 -15.17 -17.07
CA THR A 49 8.52 -14.52 -18.39
C THR A 49 7.94 -15.43 -19.47
N LYS A 50 8.14 -16.75 -19.35
CA LYS A 50 7.58 -17.76 -20.27
C LYS A 50 6.05 -17.90 -20.16
N ASP A 51 5.47 -17.57 -19.01
CA ASP A 51 4.05 -17.71 -18.71
C ASP A 51 3.28 -16.38 -18.90
N LEU A 52 3.97 -15.35 -19.43
CA LEU A 52 3.36 -14.05 -19.68
C LEU A 52 2.47 -14.07 -20.92
N GLN A 53 1.25 -13.57 -20.74
CA GLN A 53 0.41 -13.18 -21.87
C GLN A 53 0.89 -11.84 -22.43
N LYS A 54 1.27 -11.82 -23.70
CA LYS A 54 1.64 -10.58 -24.41
C LYS A 54 0.37 -9.86 -24.84
N SER A 55 0.28 -8.59 -24.47
CA SER A 55 -0.81 -7.70 -24.87
C SER A 55 -0.24 -6.38 -25.38
N CYS A 56 -0.90 -5.80 -26.38
CA CYS A 56 -0.52 -4.50 -26.91
C CYS A 56 -1.04 -3.39 -26.01
N PHE A 57 -0.14 -2.46 -25.70
CA PHE A 57 -0.32 -1.36 -24.77
C PHE A 57 0.33 -0.15 -25.45
N THR A 58 -0.32 1.02 -25.43
CA THR A 58 0.31 2.33 -25.71
C THR A 58 1.57 2.58 -24.86
N LYS A 59 2.27 3.69 -25.06
CA LYS A 59 3.42 4.06 -24.24
C LYS A 59 3.00 4.92 -23.05
N LEU A 60 3.55 4.64 -21.85
CA LEU A 60 3.34 5.49 -20.68
C LEU A 60 3.83 6.91 -20.96
N TRP A 61 2.95 7.90 -20.77
CA TRP A 61 3.34 9.29 -20.82
C TRP A 61 3.63 9.79 -19.41
N VAL A 62 4.93 9.96 -19.12
CA VAL A 62 5.38 10.43 -17.81
C VAL A 62 5.61 11.94 -17.90
N ILE A 63 4.66 12.70 -17.38
CA ILE A 63 4.68 14.16 -17.41
C ILE A 63 5.55 14.65 -16.25
N ASN A 64 6.41 15.64 -16.51
CA ASN A 64 7.19 16.37 -15.50
C ASN A 64 8.24 15.55 -14.74
N TYR A 65 8.60 14.35 -15.20
CA TYR A 65 9.60 13.50 -14.53
C TYR A 65 11.04 14.07 -14.59
N ASN A 66 11.30 14.97 -15.53
CA ASN A 66 12.57 15.67 -15.69
C ASN A 66 12.63 17.01 -14.93
N MET A 67 11.55 17.40 -14.25
CA MET A 67 11.55 18.63 -13.47
C MET A 67 12.48 18.49 -12.26
N ARG A 68 13.13 19.59 -11.91
CA ARG A 68 14.02 19.70 -10.75
C ARG A 68 13.40 20.62 -9.72
N GLY A 69 13.65 20.35 -8.46
CA GLY A 69 13.16 21.17 -7.35
C GLY A 69 13.56 20.55 -6.01
N ASN A 70 13.22 21.26 -4.93
CA ASN A 70 13.46 20.76 -3.59
C ASN A 70 12.52 19.58 -3.30
N VAL A 71 13.09 18.46 -2.88
CA VAL A 71 12.36 17.25 -2.50
C VAL A 71 12.65 16.98 -1.02
N VAL A 72 11.59 16.72 -0.26
CA VAL A 72 11.73 16.30 1.14
C VAL A 72 11.80 14.77 1.15
N VAL A 73 12.87 14.24 1.72
CA VAL A 73 13.07 12.81 1.95
C VAL A 73 12.83 12.54 3.42
N GLU A 74 11.86 11.69 3.72
CA GLU A 74 11.50 11.31 5.07
C GLU A 74 11.74 9.81 5.26
N ASN A 75 12.49 9.45 6.30
CA ASN A 75 12.56 8.08 6.77
C ASN A 75 11.40 7.85 7.74
N ASN A 76 10.48 6.92 7.42
CA ASN A 76 9.37 6.58 8.30
C ASN A 76 9.63 5.32 9.15
N GLY A 77 10.85 4.78 9.14
CA GLY A 77 11.19 3.54 9.84
C GLY A 77 10.82 2.25 9.10
N HIS A 78 10.10 2.33 7.97
CA HIS A 78 9.67 1.18 7.17
C HIS A 78 10.09 1.29 5.69
N GLY A 79 10.79 2.37 5.34
CA GLY A 79 11.31 2.68 4.01
C GLY A 79 11.66 4.17 3.87
N GLY A 80 12.38 4.52 2.80
CA GLY A 80 12.57 5.91 2.41
C GLY A 80 11.34 6.42 1.66
N ASN A 81 10.72 7.50 2.15
CA ASN A 81 9.58 8.14 1.50
C ASN A 81 10.02 9.45 0.86
N HIS A 82 9.60 9.67 -0.38
CA HIS A 82 9.82 10.92 -1.07
C HIS A 82 8.49 11.68 -1.17
N LYS A 83 8.38 12.82 -0.49
CA LYS A 83 7.25 13.73 -0.63
C LYS A 83 7.65 14.86 -1.57
N GLY A 84 7.21 14.77 -2.82
CA GLY A 84 7.40 15.84 -3.80
C GLY A 84 6.49 17.04 -3.50
N VAL A 85 7.03 18.25 -3.57
CA VAL A 85 6.26 19.52 -3.44
C VAL A 85 5.50 19.84 -4.74
N CYS A 86 5.82 19.16 -5.85
CA CYS A 86 4.99 19.16 -7.05
C CYS A 86 3.90 18.09 -6.94
N ARG A 87 2.63 18.52 -6.99
CA ARG A 87 1.48 17.61 -7.14
C ARG A 87 1.65 16.80 -8.42
N LEU A 88 2.05 15.52 -8.30
CA LEU A 88 1.95 14.54 -9.38
C LEU A 88 0.46 14.32 -9.69
N VAL A 89 -0.05 15.05 -10.67
CA VAL A 89 -1.39 14.80 -11.22
C VAL A 89 -1.24 13.69 -12.26
N PHE A 90 -1.58 12.46 -11.88
CA PHE A 90 -1.77 11.37 -12.83
C PHE A 90 -3.07 11.62 -13.61
N ARG A 91 -2.98 12.32 -14.74
CA ARG A 91 -4.05 12.37 -15.72
C ARG A 91 -3.97 11.10 -16.56
N PHE A 92 -4.79 10.09 -16.22
CA PHE A 92 -4.94 8.89 -17.03
C PHE A 92 -5.76 9.22 -18.29
N PHE A 93 -5.10 9.78 -19.30
CA PHE A 93 -5.63 9.78 -20.67
C PHE A 93 -5.01 8.59 -21.40
N GLY A 94 -5.87 7.67 -21.87
CA GLY A 94 -5.50 6.67 -22.86
C GLY A 94 -4.23 5.87 -22.55
N GLN A 95 -4.36 4.96 -21.59
CA GLN A 95 -3.55 3.76 -21.31
C GLN A 95 -2.02 3.89 -21.42
N THR A 96 -1.30 3.58 -20.32
CA THR A 96 -0.35 2.44 -20.20
C THR A 96 0.68 2.64 -19.11
N THR A 97 0.26 2.39 -17.88
CA THR A 97 1.17 1.88 -16.86
C THR A 97 1.17 0.36 -17.04
N LYS A 98 2.32 -0.33 -16.84
CA LYS A 98 2.30 -1.79 -16.64
C LYS A 98 1.55 -2.05 -15.34
N ILE A 99 0.25 -2.24 -15.45
CA ILE A 99 -0.62 -2.67 -14.35
C ILE A 99 -0.73 -4.18 -14.52
N LEU A 100 -0.15 -4.92 -13.58
CA LEU A 100 -0.37 -6.35 -13.44
C LEU A 100 -1.86 -6.54 -13.08
N TYR A 101 -2.67 -6.96 -14.03
CA TYR A 101 -4.05 -7.35 -13.77
C TYR A 101 -4.08 -8.85 -13.47
N ILE A 102 -4.27 -9.21 -12.20
CA ILE A 102 -4.53 -10.60 -11.81
C ILE A 102 -6.04 -10.86 -11.98
N SER A 103 -6.42 -11.39 -13.14
CA SER A 103 -7.76 -12.00 -13.33
C SER A 103 -7.75 -13.42 -12.74
N ASN A 104 -8.84 -13.80 -12.06
CA ASN A 104 -9.07 -15.21 -11.71
C ASN A 104 -9.27 -16.05 -12.97
#